data_AF-A0AA39IHK5-F1
#
_entry.id   AF-A0AA39IHK5-F1
#
_cell.length_a   1.000
_cell.length_b   1.000
_cell.length_c   1.000
_cell.angle_alpha   90.00
_cell.angle_beta   90.00
_cell.angle_gamma   90.00
#
_symmetry.space_group_name_H-M   'P 1'
#
loop_
_entity.id
_entity.type
_entity.pdbx_description
1 polymer ?
#
loop_
_entity_poly.entity_id
_entity_poly.type
_entity_poly.pdbx_seq_one_letter_code
_entity_poly.pdbx_strand_id
1 'polypeptide(L)'
;MASTNSSDLLPIKMDPWFLFIHHLNYNLATPLSILLNSIVLYGLLKSDRKEMKIYKCFLVLHTLIDICYTICAGLMQLGMEVRYGTLVLVIPGPIAYFGSFAAKSAFFMFNVFFILNLLVLPVTFLYRYILICKSDYIFYYCNRFTLVGVSIIITAWLLPILGFVGDNYVSANKYIVVFRQSGKDVFDTVEFVHLRSVSSVWFIFTISLFGLVVLISYSIIFISSHTIYRQLRSVSASLSARTKSAQRTLNHALLMQALTPFASTSLPTVVLIYLIICKQGKLNAEISTIQCAMTFELIYPERLPTILSYDHYLGAVLGVILNCLVVTGLNLKRSRKLGKYRWFMMAHSINDLFSAISMGMLEVCFDYSFNTFIMLVDGPLTVFGTIIGKTCFMVFASGFILNIMLLALTFVHRYFQICKEEHLYKFSQKRYIALTAFIIVAPLVILDFAMIFAYTFSYEFTIRSGSEVYGVRALYVEDLMGPAFLVTCAVFVGMTTLSYTIVFVCCRAIFNTLQASSRSMSERTKKQQKMLTIVLLLQSITPVFTSSLPAVGMLIGILLQFKGVRWITWTMTVTFVWLPTLNATISLSCIAPLRSMFTDFTGMRIYKVKVQSGQWAPSTGMNTKSCCN
;
A
#
# COMPACT_ATOMS: atom_id res chain seq x y z
N MET A 1 -59.92 2.19 5.56
CA MET A 1 -58.87 3.24 5.56
C MET A 1 -58.17 3.18 6.90
N ALA A 2 -57.03 2.51 6.98
CA ALA A 2 -56.22 2.49 8.20
C ALA A 2 -55.32 3.73 8.18
N SER A 3 -55.44 4.58 9.19
CA SER A 3 -54.51 5.69 9.40
C SER A 3 -53.14 5.11 9.77
N THR A 4 -52.27 4.94 8.79
CA THR A 4 -50.84 4.67 9.01
C THR A 4 -50.26 5.85 9.79
N ASN A 5 -49.97 5.63 11.07
CA ASN A 5 -49.34 6.60 11.94
C ASN A 5 -48.07 7.15 11.26
N SER A 6 -48.04 8.46 11.02
CA SER A 6 -46.94 9.19 10.38
C SER A 6 -45.67 9.28 11.24
N SER A 7 -45.61 8.53 12.35
CA SER A 7 -44.53 8.58 13.35
C SER A 7 -43.29 7.73 13.04
N ASP A 8 -43.33 6.86 12.01
CA ASP A 8 -42.25 5.88 11.76
C ASP A 8 -41.29 6.25 10.61
N LEU A 9 -41.42 7.45 10.05
CA LEU A 9 -40.58 7.89 8.93
C LEU A 9 -39.24 8.45 9.45
N LEU A 10 -38.16 7.73 9.18
CA LEU A 10 -36.81 8.12 9.61
C LEU A 10 -36.27 9.24 8.70
N PRO A 11 -36.04 10.46 9.21
CA PRO A 11 -35.54 11.55 8.37
C PRO A 11 -34.08 11.32 7.99
N ILE A 12 -33.80 11.33 6.68
CA ILE A 12 -32.45 11.39 6.15
C ILE A 12 -32.10 12.85 5.91
N LYS A 13 -31.19 13.39 6.73
CA LYS A 13 -30.66 14.75 6.56
C LYS A 13 -29.37 14.68 5.75
N MET A 14 -29.43 15.04 4.47
CA MET A 14 -28.24 15.30 3.66
C MET A 14 -27.97 16.80 3.59
N ASP A 15 -26.69 17.17 3.56
CA ASP A 15 -26.29 18.56 3.35
C ASP A 15 -26.69 18.99 1.92
N PRO A 16 -27.48 20.07 1.74
CA PRO A 16 -27.86 20.58 0.43
C PRO A 16 -26.66 20.88 -0.48
N TRP A 17 -25.54 21.36 0.09
CA TRP A 17 -24.34 21.65 -0.68
C TRP A 17 -23.67 20.39 -1.20
N PHE A 18 -23.66 19.32 -0.41
CA PHE A 18 -23.11 18.04 -0.84
C PHE A 18 -23.89 17.50 -2.03
N LEU A 19 -25.23 17.50 -1.96
CA LEU A 19 -26.07 17.05 -3.06
C LEU A 19 -25.90 17.92 -4.31
N PHE A 20 -25.89 19.25 -4.15
CA PHE A 20 -25.67 20.16 -5.27
C PHE A 20 -24.33 19.88 -5.98
N ILE A 21 -23.23 19.76 -5.22
CA ILE A 21 -21.90 19.46 -5.77
C ILE A 21 -21.89 18.07 -6.44
N HIS A 22 -22.53 17.07 -5.81
CA HIS A 22 -22.66 15.72 -6.35
C HIS A 22 -23.38 15.71 -7.70
N HIS A 23 -24.54 16.34 -7.80
CA HIS A 23 -25.31 16.46 -9.05
C HIS A 23 -24.55 17.26 -10.11
N LEU A 24 -23.95 18.38 -9.74
CA LEU A 24 -23.13 19.19 -10.65
C LEU A 24 -21.98 18.36 -11.22
N ASN A 25 -21.30 17.58 -10.37
CA ASN A 25 -20.23 16.69 -10.80
C ASN A 25 -20.72 15.64 -11.81
N TYR A 26 -21.82 14.94 -11.55
CA TYR A 26 -22.38 13.97 -12.50
C TYR A 26 -22.83 14.60 -13.81
N ASN A 27 -23.47 15.76 -13.76
CA ASN A 27 -23.98 16.48 -14.94
C ASN A 27 -22.85 17.05 -15.81
N LEU A 28 -21.68 17.38 -15.24
CA LEU A 28 -20.50 17.80 -16.00
C LEU A 28 -19.65 16.61 -16.47
N ALA A 29 -19.44 15.62 -15.61
CA ALA A 29 -18.56 14.49 -15.91
C ALA A 29 -19.16 13.53 -16.94
N THR A 30 -20.48 13.32 -16.92
CA THR A 30 -21.15 12.36 -17.83
C THR A 30 -21.03 12.79 -19.30
N PRO A 31 -21.42 14.01 -19.71
CA PRO A 31 -21.30 14.43 -21.11
C PRO A 31 -19.85 14.53 -21.57
N LEU A 32 -18.95 15.01 -20.70
CA LEU A 32 -17.53 15.10 -21.00
C LEU A 32 -16.91 13.72 -21.24
N SER A 33 -17.22 12.74 -20.38
CA SER A 33 -16.74 11.36 -20.52
C SER A 33 -17.31 10.72 -21.80
N ILE A 34 -18.59 10.89 -22.11
CA ILE A 34 -19.20 10.38 -23.36
C ILE A 34 -18.52 11.01 -24.58
N LEU A 35 -18.30 12.32 -24.57
CA LEU A 35 -17.63 13.04 -25.67
C LEU A 35 -16.21 12.53 -25.88
N LEU A 36 -15.40 12.47 -24.82
CA LEU A 36 -14.00 12.03 -24.91
C LEU A 36 -13.90 10.58 -25.36
N ASN A 37 -14.71 9.68 -24.81
CA ASN A 37 -14.74 8.28 -25.24
C ASN A 37 -15.24 8.13 -26.68
N SER A 38 -16.19 8.95 -27.13
CA SER A 38 -16.65 8.94 -28.53
C SER A 38 -15.55 9.40 -29.50
N ILE A 39 -14.75 10.40 -29.13
CA ILE A 39 -13.59 10.84 -29.91
C ILE A 39 -12.55 9.71 -30.00
N VAL A 40 -12.25 9.05 -28.89
CA VAL A 40 -11.34 7.90 -28.86
C VAL A 40 -11.87 6.77 -29.73
N LEU A 41 -13.16 6.43 -29.61
CA LEU A 41 -13.79 5.39 -30.41
C LEU A 41 -13.73 5.72 -31.91
N TYR A 42 -14.06 6.95 -32.30
CA TYR A 42 -13.94 7.41 -33.69
C TYR A 42 -12.51 7.29 -34.21
N GLY A 43 -11.52 7.73 -33.42
CA GLY A 43 -10.10 7.63 -33.76
C GLY A 43 -9.63 6.18 -33.93
N LEU A 44 -10.10 5.28 -33.06
CA LEU A 44 -9.83 3.84 -33.16
C LEU A 44 -10.46 3.25 -34.42
N LEU A 45 -11.74 3.54 -34.69
CA LEU A 45 -12.47 3.03 -35.85
C LEU A 45 -11.83 3.48 -37.17
N LYS A 46 -11.41 4.74 -37.26
CA LYS A 46 -10.74 5.32 -38.46
C LYS A 46 -9.30 4.82 -38.67
N SER A 47 -8.68 4.18 -37.68
CA SER A 47 -7.30 3.69 -37.80
C SER A 47 -7.21 2.41 -38.64
N ASP A 48 -6.63 2.47 -39.85
CA ASP A 48 -6.48 1.34 -40.78
C ASP A 48 -5.20 0.50 -40.61
N ARG A 49 -4.55 0.59 -39.44
CA ARG A 49 -3.30 -0.17 -39.21
C ARG A 49 -3.57 -1.67 -39.06
N LYS A 50 -3.33 -2.43 -40.13
CA LYS A 50 -3.50 -3.90 -40.20
C LYS A 50 -2.75 -4.66 -39.08
N GLU A 51 -1.61 -4.14 -38.63
CA GLU A 51 -0.78 -4.75 -37.57
C GLU A 51 -1.41 -4.71 -36.17
N MET A 52 -2.48 -3.94 -35.98
CA MET A 52 -3.10 -3.72 -34.66
C MET A 52 -4.52 -4.30 -34.56
N LYS A 53 -5.01 -5.10 -35.52
CA LYS A 53 -6.43 -5.52 -35.59
C LYS A 53 -7.01 -6.07 -34.28
N ILE A 54 -6.31 -7.00 -33.63
CA ILE A 54 -6.78 -7.62 -32.36
C ILE A 54 -6.69 -6.62 -31.20
N TYR A 55 -5.59 -5.89 -31.10
CA TYR A 55 -5.41 -4.88 -30.05
C TYR A 55 -6.41 -3.72 -30.18
N LYS A 56 -6.73 -3.32 -31.41
CA LYS A 56 -7.79 -2.36 -31.74
C LYS A 56 -9.16 -2.87 -31.25
N CYS A 57 -9.45 -4.17 -31.38
CA CYS A 57 -10.67 -4.76 -30.83
C CYS A 57 -10.75 -4.58 -29.31
N PHE A 58 -9.67 -4.85 -28.57
CA PHE A 58 -9.65 -4.63 -27.11
C PHE A 58 -9.85 -3.16 -26.72
N LEU A 59 -9.21 -2.23 -27.43
CA LEU A 59 -9.38 -0.80 -27.16
C LEU A 59 -10.81 -0.32 -27.49
N VAL A 60 -11.39 -0.80 -28.59
CA VAL A 60 -12.79 -0.51 -28.95
C VAL A 60 -13.73 -1.05 -27.88
N LEU A 61 -13.53 -2.30 -27.45
CA LEU A 61 -14.33 -2.92 -26.39
C LEU A 61 -14.23 -2.14 -25.07
N HIS A 62 -13.02 -1.76 -24.65
CA HIS A 62 -12.81 -0.94 -23.46
C HIS A 62 -13.59 0.39 -23.55
N THR A 63 -13.48 1.08 -24.69
CA THR A 63 -14.14 2.37 -24.91
C THR A 63 -15.66 2.22 -24.90
N LEU A 64 -16.20 1.13 -25.44
CA LEU A 64 -17.64 0.85 -25.41
C LEU A 64 -18.13 0.58 -23.99
N ILE A 65 -17.38 -0.21 -23.20
CA ILE A 65 -17.73 -0.49 -21.80
C ILE A 65 -17.68 0.81 -20.97
N ASP A 66 -16.69 1.67 -21.18
CA ASP A 66 -16.60 2.97 -20.53
C ASP A 66 -17.79 3.89 -20.84
N ILE A 67 -18.24 3.92 -22.10
CA ILE A 67 -19.44 4.68 -22.50
C ILE A 67 -20.67 4.11 -21.80
N CYS A 68 -20.86 2.79 -21.82
CA CYS A 68 -21.99 2.15 -21.15
C CYS A 68 -21.99 2.39 -19.64
N TYR A 69 -20.83 2.24 -18.99
CA TYR A 69 -20.63 2.56 -17.58
C TYR A 69 -20.96 4.01 -17.28
N THR A 70 -20.47 4.95 -18.10
CA THR A 70 -20.72 6.39 -17.95
C THR A 70 -22.21 6.71 -18.05
N ILE A 71 -22.92 6.11 -19.02
CA ILE A 71 -24.37 6.30 -19.18
C ILE A 71 -25.11 5.78 -17.94
N CYS A 72 -24.81 4.56 -17.47
CA CYS A 72 -25.43 4.03 -16.26
C CYS A 72 -25.14 4.90 -15.03
N ALA A 73 -23.89 5.32 -14.83
CA ALA A 73 -23.48 6.17 -13.72
C ALA A 73 -24.19 7.54 -13.76
N GLY A 74 -24.29 8.16 -14.93
CA GLY A 74 -24.97 9.44 -15.14
C GLY A 74 -26.49 9.37 -14.96
N LEU A 75 -27.13 8.26 -15.36
CA LEU A 75 -28.57 8.03 -15.17
C LEU A 75 -28.93 7.78 -13.70
N MET A 76 -28.03 7.15 -12.95
CA MET A 76 -28.26 6.80 -11.55
C MET A 76 -27.87 7.89 -10.56
N GLN A 77 -26.74 8.55 -10.80
CA GLN A 77 -26.13 9.53 -9.88
C GLN A 77 -25.98 8.97 -8.46
N LEU A 78 -25.56 7.70 -8.37
CA LEU A 78 -25.58 6.89 -7.15
C LEU A 78 -24.89 7.58 -5.97
N GLY A 79 -25.63 7.73 -4.87
CA GLY A 79 -25.13 8.12 -3.55
C GLY A 79 -25.15 6.93 -2.58
N MET A 80 -24.26 6.96 -1.60
CA MET A 80 -24.19 5.93 -0.55
C MET A 80 -24.17 6.59 0.82
N GLU A 81 -25.04 6.15 1.72
CA GLU A 81 -25.07 6.61 3.10
C GLU A 81 -25.21 5.45 4.08
N VAL A 82 -24.52 5.52 5.20
CA VAL A 82 -24.56 4.48 6.25
C VAL A 82 -25.27 5.05 7.48
N ARG A 83 -26.52 4.63 7.71
CA ARG A 83 -27.32 5.04 8.88
C ARG A 83 -27.83 3.82 9.63
N TYR A 84 -27.87 3.89 10.96
CA TYR A 84 -28.45 2.86 11.83
C TYR A 84 -27.93 1.44 11.57
N GLY A 85 -26.67 1.31 11.16
CA GLY A 85 -26.10 0.01 10.82
C GLY A 85 -26.68 -0.60 9.54
N THR A 86 -27.29 0.19 8.65
CA THR A 86 -27.70 -0.23 7.31
C THR A 86 -27.03 0.67 6.26
N LEU A 87 -26.67 0.07 5.13
CA LEU A 87 -26.19 0.81 3.97
C LEU A 87 -27.41 1.16 3.11
N VAL A 88 -27.64 2.46 2.95
CA VAL A 88 -28.70 3.03 2.14
C VAL A 88 -28.08 3.55 0.86
N LEU A 89 -28.47 2.97 -0.26
CA LEU A 89 -28.10 3.47 -1.58
C LEU A 89 -29.18 4.44 -2.03
N VAL A 90 -28.76 5.65 -2.37
CA VAL A 90 -29.64 6.73 -2.82
C VAL A 90 -29.46 6.89 -4.32
N ILE A 91 -30.53 6.79 -5.09
CA ILE A 91 -30.51 6.94 -6.54
C ILE A 91 -31.33 8.19 -6.89
N PRO A 92 -30.70 9.38 -6.94
CA PRO A 92 -31.39 10.64 -7.22
C PRO A 92 -31.37 11.02 -8.71
N GLY A 93 -30.75 10.20 -9.58
CA GLY A 93 -30.63 10.49 -11.00
C GLY A 93 -31.93 10.31 -11.80
N PRO A 94 -31.92 10.67 -13.10
CA PRO A 94 -33.10 10.59 -13.99
C PRO A 94 -33.80 9.24 -14.04
N ILE A 95 -33.11 8.15 -13.71
CA ILE A 95 -33.71 6.81 -13.71
C ILE A 95 -34.79 6.64 -12.63
N ALA A 96 -34.75 7.45 -11.56
CA ALA A 96 -35.72 7.38 -10.46
C ALA A 96 -37.16 7.67 -10.93
N TYR A 97 -37.34 8.52 -11.95
CA TYR A 97 -38.66 8.85 -12.52
C TYR A 97 -39.35 7.67 -13.23
N PHE A 98 -38.59 6.62 -13.57
CA PHE A 98 -39.12 5.41 -14.22
C PHE A 98 -39.51 4.32 -13.19
N GLY A 99 -39.41 4.63 -11.90
CA GLY A 99 -39.79 3.77 -10.79
C GLY A 99 -38.73 2.73 -10.38
N SER A 100 -39.02 2.07 -9.26
CA SER A 100 -38.10 1.13 -8.59
C SER A 100 -37.53 0.01 -9.48
N PHE A 101 -38.30 -0.54 -10.43
CA PHE A 101 -37.82 -1.60 -11.32
C PHE A 101 -36.69 -1.09 -12.25
N ALA A 102 -36.87 0.11 -12.82
CA ALA A 102 -35.86 0.74 -13.66
C ALA A 102 -34.60 1.09 -12.84
N ALA A 103 -34.77 1.62 -11.62
CA ALA A 103 -33.67 1.92 -10.73
C ALA A 103 -32.85 0.67 -10.33
N LYS A 104 -33.51 -0.45 -9.99
CA LYS A 104 -32.86 -1.74 -9.72
C LYS A 104 -32.11 -2.28 -10.94
N SER A 105 -32.74 -2.20 -12.11
CA SER A 105 -32.13 -2.66 -13.37
C SER A 105 -30.91 -1.83 -13.73
N ALA A 106 -30.99 -0.50 -13.57
CA ALA A 106 -29.85 0.38 -13.80
C ALA A 106 -28.73 0.12 -12.78
N PHE A 107 -29.06 -0.10 -11.50
CA PHE A 107 -28.07 -0.47 -10.48
C PHE A 107 -27.36 -1.78 -10.83
N PHE A 108 -28.12 -2.79 -11.28
CA PHE A 108 -27.55 -4.04 -11.75
C PHE A 108 -26.59 -3.81 -12.92
N MET A 109 -27.03 -3.11 -13.97
CA MET A 109 -26.20 -2.80 -15.14
C MET A 109 -24.96 -1.98 -14.79
N PHE A 110 -25.08 -1.01 -13.88
CA PHE A 110 -23.95 -0.24 -13.35
C PHE A 110 -22.88 -1.15 -12.75
N ASN A 111 -23.26 -2.10 -11.90
CA ASN A 111 -22.33 -3.04 -11.29
C ASN A 111 -21.68 -3.97 -12.34
N VAL A 112 -22.44 -4.43 -13.33
CA VAL A 112 -21.90 -5.25 -14.42
C VAL A 112 -20.82 -4.49 -15.20
N PHE A 113 -21.13 -3.27 -15.65
CA PHE A 113 -20.15 -2.48 -16.41
C PHE A 113 -18.96 -2.03 -15.56
N PHE A 114 -19.18 -1.74 -14.28
CA PHE A 114 -18.09 -1.41 -13.35
C PHE A 114 -17.05 -2.53 -13.27
N ILE A 115 -17.50 -3.78 -13.18
CA ILE A 115 -16.61 -4.95 -13.10
C ILE A 115 -15.97 -5.27 -14.44
N LEU A 116 -16.73 -5.16 -15.54
CA LEU A 116 -16.15 -5.29 -16.87
C LEU A 116 -15.01 -4.28 -17.07
N ASN A 117 -15.19 -3.04 -16.65
CA ASN A 117 -14.13 -2.03 -16.69
C ASN A 117 -12.90 -2.41 -15.86
N LEU A 118 -13.08 -2.98 -14.67
CA LEU A 118 -11.96 -3.47 -13.86
C LEU A 118 -11.23 -4.66 -14.48
N LEU A 119 -11.93 -5.56 -15.18
CA LEU A 119 -11.37 -6.78 -15.76
C LEU A 119 -10.72 -6.57 -17.13
N VAL A 120 -11.16 -5.60 -17.93
CA VAL A 120 -10.58 -5.35 -19.26
C VAL A 120 -9.12 -4.87 -19.14
N LEU A 121 -8.79 -4.10 -18.10
CA LEU A 121 -7.44 -3.60 -17.84
C LEU A 121 -6.40 -4.72 -17.68
N PRO A 122 -6.51 -5.66 -16.73
CA PRO A 122 -5.55 -6.75 -16.58
C PRO A 122 -5.48 -7.64 -17.82
N VAL A 123 -6.60 -7.88 -18.52
CA VAL A 123 -6.62 -8.66 -19.76
C VAL A 123 -5.81 -7.95 -20.85
N THR A 124 -5.94 -6.62 -20.97
CA THR A 124 -5.16 -5.83 -21.95
C THR A 124 -3.66 -5.90 -21.64
N PHE A 125 -3.27 -5.80 -20.37
CA PHE A 125 -1.87 -5.95 -19.95
C PHE A 125 -1.32 -7.36 -20.19
N LEU A 126 -2.12 -8.38 -19.89
CA LEU A 126 -1.75 -9.78 -20.09
C LEU A 126 -1.59 -10.11 -21.58
N TYR A 127 -2.53 -9.66 -22.41
CA TYR A 127 -2.45 -9.79 -23.87
C TYR A 127 -1.18 -9.15 -24.41
N ARG A 128 -0.87 -7.92 -23.98
CA ARG A 128 0.35 -7.23 -24.39
C ARG A 128 1.62 -7.93 -23.91
N TYR A 129 1.58 -8.50 -22.70
CA TYR A 129 2.68 -9.29 -22.17
C TYR A 129 2.94 -10.52 -23.04
N ILE A 130 1.90 -11.28 -23.41
CA ILE A 130 2.03 -12.46 -24.28
C ILE A 130 2.58 -12.04 -25.64
N LEU A 131 2.03 -10.96 -26.23
CA LEU A 131 2.45 -10.48 -27.55
C LEU A 131 3.93 -10.08 -27.61
N ILE A 132 4.45 -9.42 -26.56
CA ILE A 132 5.83 -8.92 -26.54
C ILE A 132 6.82 -9.98 -26.03
N CYS A 133 6.44 -10.77 -25.03
CA CYS A 133 7.37 -11.64 -24.31
C CYS A 133 7.31 -13.11 -24.76
N LYS A 134 6.23 -13.53 -25.42
CA LYS A 134 5.93 -14.93 -25.76
C LYS A 134 5.21 -15.02 -27.12
N SER A 135 5.82 -14.44 -28.16
CA SER A 135 5.23 -14.39 -29.51
C SER A 135 4.80 -15.76 -30.04
N ASP A 136 5.56 -16.80 -29.68
CA ASP A 136 5.36 -18.16 -30.20
C ASP A 136 4.08 -18.83 -29.65
N TYR A 137 3.50 -18.26 -28.59
CA TYR A 137 2.31 -18.78 -27.90
C TYR A 137 1.03 -17.98 -28.17
N ILE A 138 1.09 -16.96 -29.05
CA ILE A 138 -0.02 -16.02 -29.31
C ILE A 138 -1.29 -16.77 -29.78
N PHE A 139 -1.15 -17.76 -30.67
CA PHE A 139 -2.30 -18.44 -31.28
C PHE A 139 -3.03 -19.38 -30.30
N TYR A 140 -2.32 -19.93 -29.31
CA TYR A 140 -2.88 -20.91 -28.37
C TYR A 140 -3.62 -20.25 -27.18
N TYR A 141 -3.10 -19.13 -26.66
CA TYR A 141 -3.64 -18.49 -25.45
C TYR A 141 -4.72 -17.43 -25.72
N CYS A 142 -4.72 -16.78 -26.89
CA CYS A 142 -5.56 -15.58 -27.10
C CYS A 142 -7.05 -15.85 -27.32
N ASN A 143 -7.49 -17.05 -27.75
CA ASN A 143 -8.87 -17.20 -28.23
C ASN A 143 -9.79 -18.01 -27.32
N ARG A 144 -9.33 -19.12 -26.71
CA ARG A 144 -10.20 -19.99 -25.88
C ARG A 144 -10.04 -19.75 -24.38
N PHE A 145 -8.81 -19.80 -23.86
CA PHE A 145 -8.59 -19.65 -22.41
C PHE A 145 -8.91 -18.25 -21.89
N THR A 146 -8.59 -17.21 -22.65
CA THR A 146 -8.90 -15.82 -22.24
C THR A 146 -10.41 -15.58 -22.24
N LEU A 147 -11.12 -16.07 -23.26
CA LEU A 147 -12.57 -15.91 -23.38
C LEU A 147 -13.31 -16.75 -22.32
N VAL A 148 -12.91 -18.00 -22.12
CA VAL A 148 -13.46 -18.87 -21.05
C VAL A 148 -13.16 -18.29 -19.67
N GLY A 149 -11.94 -17.83 -19.41
CA GLY A 149 -11.55 -17.23 -18.13
C GLY A 149 -12.33 -15.95 -17.82
N VAL A 150 -12.47 -15.06 -18.79
CA VAL A 150 -13.28 -13.84 -18.65
C VAL A 150 -14.76 -14.19 -18.42
N SER A 151 -15.31 -15.13 -19.17
CA SER A 151 -16.69 -15.60 -18.97
C SER A 151 -16.91 -16.20 -17.59
N ILE A 152 -16.00 -17.05 -17.09
CA ILE A 152 -16.08 -17.63 -15.74
C ILE A 152 -16.09 -16.52 -14.68
N ILE A 153 -15.19 -15.54 -14.80
CA ILE A 153 -15.12 -14.44 -13.83
C ILE A 153 -16.41 -13.61 -13.88
N ILE A 154 -16.91 -13.28 -15.08
CA ILE A 154 -18.17 -12.55 -15.25
C ILE A 154 -19.32 -13.34 -14.62
N THR A 155 -19.47 -14.62 -14.93
CA THR A 155 -20.54 -15.47 -14.38
C THR A 155 -20.44 -15.60 -12.86
N ALA A 156 -19.24 -15.80 -12.31
CA ALA A 156 -19.00 -15.86 -10.88
C ALA A 156 -19.34 -14.55 -10.15
N TRP A 157 -19.29 -13.41 -10.85
CA TRP A 157 -19.64 -12.09 -10.32
C TRP A 157 -21.12 -11.74 -10.49
N LEU A 158 -21.75 -12.17 -11.58
CA LEU A 158 -23.17 -11.93 -11.84
C LEU A 158 -24.06 -12.61 -10.80
N LEU A 159 -23.72 -13.82 -10.38
CA LEU A 159 -24.47 -14.59 -9.38
C LEU A 159 -24.63 -13.84 -8.03
N PRO A 160 -23.55 -13.34 -7.40
CA PRO A 160 -23.64 -12.53 -6.18
C PRO A 160 -24.36 -11.20 -6.37
N ILE A 161 -24.19 -10.52 -7.51
CA ILE A 161 -24.96 -9.29 -7.75
C ILE A 161 -26.45 -9.63 -7.85
N LEU A 162 -26.83 -10.68 -8.57
CA LEU A 162 -28.23 -11.09 -8.69
C LEU A 162 -28.81 -11.46 -7.32
N GLY A 163 -28.05 -12.19 -6.50
CA GLY A 163 -28.42 -12.47 -5.10
C GLY A 163 -28.55 -11.19 -4.27
N PHE A 164 -27.60 -10.26 -4.41
CA PHE A 164 -27.60 -8.97 -3.74
C PHE A 164 -28.80 -8.11 -4.15
N VAL A 165 -29.10 -7.98 -5.44
CA VAL A 165 -30.24 -7.22 -5.96
C VAL A 165 -31.56 -7.88 -5.60
N GLY A 166 -31.61 -9.22 -5.57
CA GLY A 166 -32.78 -10.00 -5.19
C GLY A 166 -33.13 -9.91 -3.70
N ASP A 167 -32.14 -9.96 -2.81
CA ASP A 167 -32.32 -9.88 -1.35
C ASP A 167 -32.67 -8.47 -0.86
N ASN A 168 -32.39 -7.44 -1.67
CA ASN A 168 -32.64 -6.05 -1.30
C ASN A 168 -34.05 -5.62 -1.70
N TYR A 169 -34.82 -5.18 -0.69
CA TYR A 169 -36.11 -4.51 -0.92
C TYR A 169 -35.88 -3.02 -1.18
N VAL A 170 -36.44 -2.53 -2.29
CA VAL A 170 -36.65 -1.09 -2.49
C VAL A 170 -37.93 -0.75 -1.75
N SER A 171 -37.81 0.01 -0.67
CA SER A 171 -38.96 0.47 0.09
C SER A 171 -39.27 1.90 -0.32
N ALA A 172 -40.26 2.06 -1.20
CA ALA A 172 -40.72 3.37 -1.64
C ALA A 172 -41.34 4.21 -0.50
N ASN A 173 -41.74 3.58 0.61
CA ASN A 173 -42.61 4.20 1.62
C ASN A 173 -41.97 4.43 3.00
N LYS A 174 -40.69 4.11 3.22
CA LYS A 174 -40.10 4.11 4.59
C LYS A 174 -39.29 5.37 4.95
N TYR A 175 -38.95 6.21 3.99
CA TYR A 175 -38.10 7.38 4.23
C TYR A 175 -38.73 8.64 3.64
N ILE A 176 -38.92 9.67 4.47
CA ILE A 176 -39.11 11.04 3.98
C ILE A 176 -37.73 11.69 3.96
N VAL A 177 -37.29 12.16 2.79
CA VAL A 177 -36.12 13.03 2.71
C VAL A 177 -36.54 14.42 3.13
N VAL A 178 -36.30 14.77 4.39
CA VAL A 178 -36.64 16.11 4.89
C VAL A 178 -35.51 17.08 4.52
N PHE A 179 -35.67 17.80 3.40
CA PHE A 179 -34.80 18.91 3.01
C PHE A 179 -35.01 20.10 3.94
N ARG A 180 -34.25 20.16 5.04
CA ARG A 180 -34.39 21.25 6.02
C ARG A 180 -33.64 22.49 5.55
N GLN A 181 -34.27 23.30 4.69
CA GLN A 181 -34.15 24.77 4.80
C GLN A 181 -35.19 25.63 4.04
N SER A 182 -36.10 25.10 3.19
CA SER A 182 -37.06 26.00 2.49
C SER A 182 -38.47 25.47 2.18
N GLY A 183 -38.89 24.31 2.70
CA GLY A 183 -40.26 23.81 2.48
C GLY A 183 -40.60 23.48 1.02
N LYS A 184 -39.59 23.37 0.14
CA LYS A 184 -39.73 22.84 -1.22
C LYS A 184 -38.80 21.64 -1.34
N ASP A 185 -39.35 20.49 -1.70
CA ASP A 185 -38.57 19.31 -2.02
C ASP A 185 -37.74 19.64 -3.27
N VAL A 186 -36.42 19.57 -3.14
CA VAL A 186 -35.49 19.86 -4.27
C VAL A 186 -35.51 18.69 -5.27
N PHE A 187 -36.06 17.54 -4.88
CA PHE A 187 -36.18 16.35 -5.72
C PHE A 187 -37.57 15.74 -5.58
N ASP A 188 -38.30 15.67 -6.69
CA ASP A 188 -39.65 15.09 -6.74
C ASP A 188 -39.63 13.56 -6.64
N THR A 189 -38.52 12.89 -7.00
CA THR A 189 -38.38 11.43 -6.93
C THR A 189 -36.96 11.00 -6.52
N VAL A 190 -36.85 10.18 -5.47
CA VAL A 190 -35.60 9.54 -5.05
C VAL A 190 -35.91 8.08 -4.72
N GLU A 191 -35.15 7.15 -5.30
CA GLU A 191 -35.30 5.73 -5.02
C GLU A 191 -34.22 5.25 -4.04
N PHE A 192 -34.64 4.44 -3.06
CA PHE A 192 -33.78 3.90 -2.01
C PHE A 192 -33.64 2.39 -2.15
N VAL A 193 -32.41 1.91 -2.31
CA VAL A 193 -32.11 0.47 -2.20
C VAL A 193 -31.60 0.23 -0.78
N HIS A 194 -32.38 -0.52 0.00
CA HIS A 194 -32.04 -0.82 1.38
C HIS A 194 -31.43 -2.21 1.51
N LEU A 195 -30.27 -2.28 2.13
CA LEU A 195 -29.67 -3.54 2.55
C LEU A 195 -30.33 -4.04 3.83
N ARG A 196 -31.08 -5.16 3.71
CA ARG A 196 -31.82 -5.77 4.83
C ARG A 196 -30.93 -6.01 6.06
N SER A 197 -29.68 -6.40 5.81
CA SER A 197 -28.61 -6.36 6.79
C SER A 197 -27.27 -6.26 6.06
N VAL A 198 -26.36 -5.45 6.59
CA VAL A 198 -24.94 -5.48 6.21
C VAL A 198 -24.25 -6.78 6.64
N SER A 199 -24.89 -7.60 7.49
CA SER A 199 -24.49 -8.98 7.75
C SER A 199 -25.03 -9.98 6.71
N SER A 200 -25.70 -9.52 5.65
CA SER A 200 -26.14 -10.42 4.58
C SER A 200 -24.95 -11.15 3.99
N VAL A 201 -25.05 -12.47 3.91
CA VAL A 201 -24.02 -13.34 3.31
C VAL A 201 -23.71 -12.88 1.89
N TRP A 202 -24.73 -12.46 1.12
CA TRP A 202 -24.55 -11.97 -0.24
C TRP A 202 -23.79 -10.65 -0.30
N PHE A 203 -24.00 -9.74 0.66
CA PHE A 203 -23.23 -8.50 0.72
C PHE A 203 -21.77 -8.79 1.06
N ILE A 204 -21.50 -9.56 2.12
CA ILE A 204 -20.14 -9.93 2.53
C ILE A 204 -19.42 -10.67 1.40
N PHE A 205 -20.12 -11.59 0.73
CA PHE A 205 -19.57 -12.34 -0.39
C PHE A 205 -19.27 -11.43 -1.59
N THR A 206 -20.19 -10.54 -1.98
CA THR A 206 -20.00 -9.59 -3.09
C THR A 206 -18.81 -8.67 -2.83
N ILE A 207 -18.71 -8.15 -1.60
CA ILE A 207 -17.60 -7.30 -1.16
C ILE A 207 -16.27 -8.06 -1.17
N SER A 208 -16.25 -9.27 -0.63
CA SER A 208 -15.02 -10.09 -0.56
C SER A 208 -14.54 -10.46 -1.96
N LEU A 209 -15.47 -10.83 -2.84
CA LEU A 209 -15.20 -11.11 -4.24
C LEU A 209 -14.70 -9.86 -4.97
N PHE A 210 -15.28 -8.69 -4.70
CA PHE A 210 -14.79 -7.41 -5.23
C PHE A 210 -13.32 -7.16 -4.84
N GLY A 211 -13.00 -7.26 -3.55
CA GLY A 211 -11.65 -7.07 -3.05
C GLY A 211 -10.64 -8.04 -3.66
N LEU A 212 -11.03 -9.32 -3.81
CA LEU A 212 -10.22 -10.34 -4.45
C LEU A 212 -9.97 -10.04 -5.94
N VAL A 213 -11.01 -9.64 -6.68
CA VAL A 213 -10.90 -9.27 -8.10
C VAL A 213 -9.98 -8.07 -8.28
N VAL A 214 -10.12 -7.04 -7.44
CA VAL A 214 -9.23 -5.86 -7.43
C VAL A 214 -7.77 -6.32 -7.19
N LEU A 215 -7.52 -7.10 -6.14
CA LEU A 215 -6.19 -7.57 -5.79
C LEU A 215 -5.53 -8.37 -6.93
N ILE A 216 -6.25 -9.34 -7.49
CA ILE A 216 -5.75 -10.18 -8.60
C ILE A 216 -5.49 -9.32 -9.84
N SER A 217 -6.43 -8.46 -10.21
CA SER A 217 -6.33 -7.61 -11.40
C SER A 217 -5.10 -6.70 -11.35
N TYR A 218 -4.92 -5.98 -10.24
CA TYR A 218 -3.77 -5.07 -10.11
C TYR A 218 -2.44 -5.82 -9.96
N SER A 219 -2.45 -7.03 -9.38
CA SER A 219 -1.26 -7.91 -9.36
C SER A 219 -0.85 -8.32 -10.78
N ILE A 220 -1.81 -8.72 -11.63
CA ILE A 220 -1.57 -9.06 -13.03
C ILE A 220 -1.02 -7.84 -13.79
N ILE A 221 -1.62 -6.67 -13.60
CA ILE A 221 -1.18 -5.42 -14.24
C ILE A 221 0.27 -5.11 -13.84
N PHE A 222 0.60 -5.17 -12.55
CA PHE A 222 1.94 -4.84 -12.06
C PHE A 222 3.00 -5.83 -12.56
N ILE A 223 2.72 -7.14 -12.46
CA ILE A 223 3.64 -8.20 -12.91
C ILE A 223 3.84 -8.13 -14.44
N SER A 224 2.75 -8.00 -15.20
CA SER A 224 2.80 -7.91 -16.66
C SER A 224 3.53 -6.65 -17.11
N SER A 225 3.23 -5.50 -16.52
CA SER A 225 3.88 -4.22 -16.82
C SER A 225 5.39 -4.26 -16.52
N HIS A 226 5.76 -4.78 -15.35
CA HIS A 226 7.16 -4.93 -14.97
C HIS A 226 7.91 -5.86 -15.93
N THR A 227 7.28 -6.96 -16.36
CA THR A 227 7.89 -7.93 -17.27
C THR A 227 8.02 -7.38 -18.69
N ILE A 228 6.97 -6.70 -19.21
CA ILE A 228 7.03 -5.96 -20.47
C ILE A 228 8.17 -4.94 -20.44
N TYR A 229 8.31 -4.18 -19.35
CA TYR A 229 9.38 -3.20 -19.21
C TYR A 229 10.77 -3.84 -19.24
N ARG A 230 10.95 -4.99 -18.57
CA ARG A 230 12.21 -5.75 -18.60
C ARG A 230 12.53 -6.27 -20.00
N GLN A 231 11.54 -6.79 -20.72
CA GLN A 231 11.72 -7.32 -22.07
C GLN A 231 11.99 -6.22 -23.09
N LEU A 232 11.27 -5.09 -23.03
CA LEU A 232 11.56 -3.93 -23.87
C LEU A 232 12.97 -3.39 -23.63
N ARG A 233 13.50 -3.56 -22.42
CA ARG A 233 14.87 -3.18 -22.09
C ARG A 233 15.91 -4.18 -22.61
N SER A 234 15.64 -5.48 -22.62
CA SER A 234 16.56 -6.49 -23.16
C SER A 234 16.63 -6.42 -24.69
N VAL A 235 15.49 -6.24 -25.35
CA VAL A 235 15.36 -6.14 -26.82
C VAL A 235 15.65 -4.71 -27.32
N SER A 236 16.00 -3.78 -26.43
CA SER A 236 16.13 -2.37 -26.77
C SER A 236 17.26 -2.04 -27.76
N ALA A 237 18.20 -2.98 -27.95
CA ALA A 237 19.30 -2.84 -28.91
C ALA A 237 18.89 -3.18 -30.35
N SER A 238 17.85 -3.99 -30.55
CA SER A 238 17.37 -4.39 -31.89
C SER A 238 16.17 -3.57 -32.38
N LEU A 239 15.50 -2.82 -31.50
CA LEU A 239 14.37 -1.96 -31.87
C LEU A 239 14.84 -0.58 -32.34
N SER A 240 14.20 -0.05 -33.39
CA SER A 240 14.39 1.34 -33.80
C SER A 240 14.08 2.30 -32.63
N ALA A 241 14.79 3.43 -32.57
CA ALA A 241 14.59 4.43 -31.53
C ALA A 241 13.13 4.95 -31.49
N ARG A 242 12.50 5.07 -32.67
CA ARG A 242 11.09 5.48 -32.82
C ARG A 242 10.14 4.44 -32.22
N THR A 243 10.31 3.17 -32.54
CA THR A 243 9.48 2.07 -32.01
C THR A 243 9.65 1.95 -30.49
N LYS A 244 10.88 2.08 -30.00
CA LYS A 244 11.19 2.05 -28.57
C LYS A 244 10.51 3.19 -27.80
N SER A 245 10.55 4.40 -28.34
CA SER A 245 9.87 5.55 -27.75
C SER A 245 8.35 5.33 -27.72
N ALA A 246 7.77 4.93 -28.85
CA ALA A 246 6.33 4.66 -28.95
C ALA A 246 5.86 3.57 -27.97
N GLN A 247 6.60 2.45 -27.85
CA GLN A 247 6.26 1.37 -26.91
C GLN A 247 6.34 1.82 -25.45
N ARG A 248 7.33 2.65 -25.12
CA ARG A 248 7.49 3.23 -23.78
C ARG A 248 6.36 4.19 -23.44
N THR A 249 6.02 5.11 -24.34
CA THR A 249 4.90 6.04 -24.17
C THR A 249 3.58 5.29 -24.01
N LEU A 250 3.35 4.27 -24.82
CA LEU A 250 2.15 3.43 -24.71
C LEU A 250 2.10 2.68 -23.37
N ASN A 251 3.22 2.11 -22.89
CA ASN A 251 3.23 1.43 -21.59
C ASN A 251 3.01 2.39 -20.42
N HIS A 252 3.52 3.62 -20.54
CA HIS A 252 3.25 4.66 -19.55
C HIS A 252 1.78 5.08 -19.55
N ALA A 253 1.19 5.28 -20.74
CA ALA A 253 -0.22 5.63 -20.88
C ALA A 253 -1.13 4.54 -20.27
N LEU A 254 -0.90 3.27 -20.59
CA LEU A 254 -1.67 2.16 -19.99
C LEU A 254 -1.49 2.06 -18.48
N LEU A 255 -0.28 2.30 -17.96
CA LEU A 255 -0.05 2.27 -16.52
C LEU A 255 -0.79 3.42 -15.83
N MET A 256 -0.77 4.62 -16.41
CA MET A 256 -1.56 5.75 -15.90
C MET A 256 -3.05 5.44 -15.97
N GLN A 257 -3.53 4.83 -17.05
CA GLN A 257 -4.92 4.41 -17.21
C GLN A 257 -5.34 3.35 -16.19
N ALA A 258 -4.42 2.49 -15.73
CA ALA A 258 -4.69 1.54 -14.65
C ALA A 258 -4.59 2.19 -13.26
N LEU A 259 -3.68 3.13 -13.05
CA LEU A 259 -3.49 3.80 -11.77
C LEU A 259 -4.64 4.77 -11.43
N THR A 260 -5.23 5.42 -12.44
CA THR A 260 -6.36 6.34 -12.24
C THR A 260 -7.55 5.66 -11.54
N PRO A 261 -8.16 4.58 -12.08
CA PRO A 261 -9.29 3.91 -11.44
C PRO A 261 -8.89 3.23 -10.12
N PHE A 262 -7.63 2.82 -9.96
CA PHE A 262 -7.12 2.33 -8.68
C PHE A 262 -7.23 3.43 -7.60
N ALA A 263 -6.67 4.61 -7.88
CA ALA A 263 -6.61 5.71 -6.93
C ALA A 263 -7.96 6.40 -6.73
N SER A 264 -8.75 6.57 -7.80
CA SER A 264 -10.03 7.29 -7.74
C SER A 264 -11.19 6.43 -7.26
N THR A 265 -11.13 5.11 -7.47
CA THR A 265 -12.30 4.25 -7.29
C THR A 265 -11.99 3.02 -6.45
N SER A 266 -11.11 2.12 -6.89
CA SER A 266 -10.88 0.84 -6.19
C SER A 266 -10.38 1.05 -4.76
N LEU A 267 -9.39 1.92 -4.54
CA LEU A 267 -8.85 2.20 -3.22
C LEU A 267 -9.88 2.89 -2.31
N PRO A 268 -10.54 4.01 -2.70
CA PRO A 268 -11.61 4.60 -1.91
C PRO A 268 -12.76 3.65 -1.62
N THR A 269 -13.16 2.80 -2.57
CA THR A 269 -14.23 1.80 -2.36
C THR A 269 -13.80 0.75 -1.35
N VAL A 270 -12.59 0.18 -1.45
CA VAL A 270 -12.08 -0.77 -0.46
C VAL A 270 -11.97 -0.13 0.93
N VAL A 271 -11.49 1.11 1.01
CA VAL A 271 -11.44 1.88 2.26
C VAL A 271 -12.85 2.10 2.80
N LEU A 272 -13.80 2.54 1.98
CA LEU A 272 -15.18 2.78 2.40
C LEU A 272 -15.85 1.50 2.92
N ILE A 273 -15.70 0.39 2.20
CA ILE A 273 -16.18 -0.92 2.62
C ILE A 273 -15.57 -1.31 3.96
N TYR A 274 -14.25 -1.17 4.09
CA TYR A 274 -13.55 -1.44 5.33
C TYR A 274 -14.10 -0.59 6.49
N LEU A 275 -14.36 0.70 6.24
CA LEU A 275 -14.98 1.60 7.21
C LEU A 275 -16.41 1.17 7.58
N ILE A 276 -17.20 0.68 6.62
CA ILE A 276 -18.56 0.16 6.85
C ILE A 276 -18.51 -1.06 7.77
N ILE A 277 -17.66 -2.03 7.45
CA ILE A 277 -17.48 -3.26 8.25
C ILE A 277 -17.00 -2.89 9.67
N CYS A 278 -16.03 -1.97 9.78
CA CYS A 278 -15.49 -1.54 11.07
C CYS A 278 -16.52 -0.78 11.92
N LYS A 279 -17.35 0.08 11.32
CA LYS A 279 -18.39 0.86 12.02
C LYS A 279 -19.50 -0.03 12.59
N GLN A 280 -19.74 -1.22 12.02
CA GLN A 280 -20.77 -2.14 12.50
C GLN A 280 -20.37 -2.86 13.80
N GLY A 281 -19.09 -3.20 13.96
CA GLY A 281 -18.57 -3.75 15.22
C GLY A 281 -18.78 -2.80 16.40
N LYS A 282 -18.80 -1.49 16.15
CA LYS A 282 -18.99 -0.43 17.14
C LYS A 282 -20.40 -0.39 17.74
N LEU A 283 -21.47 -0.59 16.96
CA LEU A 283 -22.85 -0.53 17.47
C LEU A 283 -23.16 -1.72 18.39
N ASN A 284 -22.58 -2.89 18.07
CA ASN A 284 -22.69 -4.08 18.91
C ASN A 284 -21.86 -3.96 20.19
N ALA A 285 -20.75 -3.21 20.17
CA ALA A 285 -19.93 -2.94 21.34
C ALA A 285 -20.52 -1.85 22.26
N GLU A 286 -21.15 -0.80 21.70
CA GLU A 286 -21.77 0.30 22.47
C GLU A 286 -22.95 -0.18 23.34
N ILE A 287 -23.68 -1.22 22.92
CA ILE A 287 -24.71 -1.90 23.75
C ILE A 287 -24.08 -2.65 24.94
N SER A 288 -22.84 -3.11 24.79
CA SER A 288 -22.12 -3.86 25.84
C SER A 288 -21.44 -2.96 26.88
N THR A 289 -21.14 -1.70 26.55
CA THR A 289 -20.37 -0.77 27.41
C THR A 289 -21.18 -0.01 28.47
N ILE A 290 -22.51 -0.12 28.54
CA ILE A 290 -23.31 0.58 29.56
C ILE A 290 -23.21 -0.09 30.96
N GLN A 291 -22.44 -1.17 31.11
CA GLN A 291 -22.50 -2.02 32.30
C GLN A 291 -21.12 -2.47 32.81
N CYS A 292 -20.33 -1.58 33.44
CA CYS A 292 -19.63 -1.85 34.72
C CYS A 292 -18.54 -0.82 35.08
N ALA A 293 -18.36 -0.68 36.40
CA ALA A 293 -17.38 0.14 37.09
C ALA A 293 -15.92 -0.34 36.92
N MET A 294 -14.99 0.58 37.21
CA MET A 294 -13.62 0.71 36.72
C MET A 294 -12.66 -0.45 37.00
N THR A 295 -12.44 -1.29 35.98
CA THR A 295 -11.16 -1.90 35.63
C THR A 295 -10.94 -1.66 34.14
N PHE A 296 -9.77 -1.16 33.72
CA PHE A 296 -9.47 -0.88 32.31
C PHE A 296 -9.28 -2.19 31.54
N GLU A 297 -10.40 -2.79 31.12
CA GLU A 297 -10.42 -4.06 30.43
C GLU A 297 -10.39 -3.85 28.90
N LEU A 298 -9.29 -4.28 28.27
CA LEU A 298 -9.09 -4.25 26.83
C LEU A 298 -9.64 -5.53 26.21
N ILE A 299 -10.66 -5.39 25.36
CA ILE A 299 -11.28 -6.55 24.68
C ILE A 299 -10.51 -6.82 23.39
N TYR A 300 -9.88 -7.99 23.30
CA TYR A 300 -9.13 -8.45 22.13
C TYR A 300 -9.85 -9.65 21.46
N PRO A 301 -9.74 -9.82 20.13
CA PRO A 301 -10.14 -11.07 19.49
C PRO A 301 -9.36 -12.26 20.07
N GLU A 302 -10.02 -13.40 20.25
CA GLU A 302 -9.52 -14.58 20.98
C GLU A 302 -8.07 -14.98 20.61
N ARG A 303 -7.74 -14.95 19.32
CA ARG A 303 -6.42 -15.35 18.82
C ARG A 303 -5.42 -14.21 18.66
N LEU A 304 -5.84 -12.96 18.79
CA LEU A 304 -4.99 -11.80 18.50
C LEU A 304 -3.78 -11.71 19.44
N PRO A 305 -3.90 -11.83 20.77
CA PRO A 305 -2.74 -11.77 21.67
C PRO A 305 -1.69 -12.85 21.34
N THR A 306 -2.16 -14.08 21.09
CA THR A 306 -1.30 -15.21 20.72
C THR A 306 -0.59 -14.98 19.39
N ILE A 307 -1.31 -14.50 18.36
CA ILE A 307 -0.72 -14.17 17.06
C ILE A 307 0.33 -13.07 17.21
N LEU A 308 0.01 -12.00 17.96
CA LEU A 308 0.93 -10.91 18.21
C LEU A 308 2.19 -11.40 18.93
N SER A 309 2.07 -12.21 19.98
CA SER A 309 3.24 -12.71 20.70
C SER A 309 4.15 -13.57 19.79
N TYR A 310 3.57 -14.50 19.01
CA TYR A 310 4.34 -15.27 18.03
C TYR A 310 5.02 -14.39 16.98
N ASP A 311 4.31 -13.37 16.47
CA ASP A 311 4.84 -12.41 15.50
C ASP A 311 6.03 -11.63 16.06
N HIS A 312 5.92 -11.17 17.32
CA HIS A 312 7.00 -10.43 17.98
C HIS A 312 8.25 -11.27 18.18
N TYR A 313 8.11 -12.47 18.74
CA TYR A 313 9.25 -13.36 18.98
C TYR A 313 9.90 -13.81 17.68
N LEU A 314 9.11 -14.16 16.67
CA LEU A 314 9.63 -14.54 15.36
C LEU A 314 10.37 -13.38 14.68
N GLY A 315 9.74 -12.20 14.65
CA GLY A 315 10.32 -10.98 14.09
C GLY A 315 11.62 -10.59 14.81
N ALA A 316 11.65 -10.63 16.14
CA ALA A 316 12.82 -10.31 16.95
C ALA A 316 13.98 -11.32 16.75
N VAL A 317 13.70 -12.63 16.81
CA VAL A 317 14.73 -13.67 16.64
C VAL A 317 15.36 -13.60 15.25
N LEU A 318 14.54 -13.47 14.20
CA LEU A 318 15.04 -13.31 12.83
C LEU A 318 15.82 -11.99 12.69
N GLY A 319 15.32 -10.91 13.28
CA GLY A 319 15.98 -9.61 13.28
C GLY A 319 17.38 -9.67 13.89
N VAL A 320 17.53 -10.34 15.03
CA VAL A 320 18.81 -10.56 15.71
C VAL A 320 19.75 -11.39 14.84
N ILE A 321 19.31 -12.56 14.37
CA ILE A 321 20.14 -13.48 13.58
C ILE A 321 20.64 -12.79 12.31
N LEU A 322 19.75 -12.18 11.55
CA LEU A 322 20.10 -11.58 10.26
C LEU A 322 20.99 -10.34 10.44
N ASN A 323 20.74 -9.48 11.43
CA ASN A 323 21.59 -8.32 11.66
C ASN A 323 22.98 -8.72 12.18
N CYS A 324 23.08 -9.76 13.03
CA CYS A 324 24.37 -10.34 13.42
C CYS A 324 25.16 -10.87 12.21
N LEU A 325 24.49 -11.54 11.27
CA LEU A 325 25.10 -11.98 10.01
C LEU A 325 25.58 -10.81 9.15
N VAL A 326 24.80 -9.72 9.07
CA VAL A 326 25.22 -8.51 8.33
C VAL A 326 26.43 -7.86 8.98
N VAL A 327 26.42 -7.63 10.30
CA VAL A 327 27.53 -7.01 11.04
C VAL A 327 28.80 -7.85 10.92
N THR A 328 28.68 -9.15 11.19
CA THR A 328 29.79 -10.11 11.03
C THR A 328 30.29 -10.10 9.58
N GLY A 329 29.38 -10.06 8.62
CA GLY A 329 29.75 -10.08 7.22
C GLY A 329 30.46 -8.82 6.72
N LEU A 330 30.07 -7.66 7.24
CA LEU A 330 30.76 -6.39 7.00
C LEU A 330 32.14 -6.34 7.68
N ASN A 331 32.30 -7.02 8.81
CA ASN A 331 33.59 -7.15 9.50
C ASN A 331 34.55 -8.09 8.77
N LEU A 332 34.11 -9.30 8.44
CA LEU A 332 34.96 -10.34 7.84
C LEU A 332 35.31 -10.07 6.38
N LYS A 333 34.33 -9.70 5.53
CA LYS A 333 34.60 -9.39 4.11
C LYS A 333 34.89 -7.90 3.95
N ARG A 334 36.14 -7.51 4.26
CA ARG A 334 36.66 -6.14 4.00
C ARG A 334 36.76 -5.88 2.49
N SER A 335 35.63 -5.53 1.88
CA SER A 335 35.58 -5.13 0.48
C SER A 335 36.04 -3.68 0.35
N ARG A 336 37.19 -3.47 -0.33
CA ARG A 336 37.62 -2.11 -0.74
C ARG A 336 36.52 -1.37 -1.52
N LYS A 337 35.60 -2.10 -2.18
CA LYS A 337 34.49 -1.55 -2.95
C LYS A 337 33.37 -0.93 -2.11
N LEU A 338 33.21 -1.33 -0.84
CA LEU A 338 32.26 -0.68 0.08
C LEU A 338 32.85 0.61 0.68
N GLY A 339 34.18 0.69 0.83
CA GLY A 339 34.86 1.89 1.35
C GLY A 339 34.26 2.39 2.67
N LYS A 340 34.03 3.71 2.75
CA LYS A 340 33.44 4.39 3.92
C LYS A 340 31.96 4.04 4.14
N TYR A 341 31.24 3.66 3.09
CA TYR A 341 29.82 3.30 3.15
C TYR A 341 29.56 2.05 4.02
N ARG A 342 30.59 1.22 4.23
CA ARG A 342 30.55 0.10 5.18
C ARG A 342 30.12 0.52 6.58
N TRP A 343 30.62 1.66 7.06
CA TRP A 343 30.37 2.11 8.43
C TRP A 343 28.92 2.55 8.63
N PHE A 344 28.30 3.17 7.62
CA PHE A 344 26.88 3.51 7.65
C PHE A 344 26.00 2.27 7.71
N MET A 345 26.29 1.26 6.88
CA MET A 345 25.53 0.01 6.93
C MET A 345 25.74 -0.74 8.25
N MET A 346 26.95 -0.70 8.80
CA MET A 346 27.22 -1.29 10.11
C MET A 346 26.45 -0.56 11.22
N ALA A 347 26.41 0.78 11.20
CA ALA A 347 25.62 1.56 12.14
C ALA A 347 24.13 1.24 12.05
N HIS A 348 23.57 1.15 10.83
CA HIS A 348 22.18 0.71 10.62
C HIS A 348 21.93 -0.69 11.17
N SER A 349 22.78 -1.68 10.86
CA SER A 349 22.58 -3.05 11.34
C SER A 349 22.77 -3.19 12.84
N ILE A 350 23.64 -2.39 13.47
CA ILE A 350 23.76 -2.34 14.93
C ILE A 350 22.51 -1.73 15.54
N ASN A 351 21.99 -0.63 14.99
CA ASN A 351 20.75 -0.02 15.46
C ASN A 351 19.53 -0.96 15.28
N ASP A 352 19.43 -1.62 14.14
CA ASP A 352 18.39 -2.61 13.86
C ASP A 352 18.52 -3.83 14.79
N LEU A 353 19.75 -4.24 15.14
CA LEU A 353 20.00 -5.28 16.14
C LEU A 353 19.50 -4.87 17.53
N PHE A 354 19.85 -3.67 18.01
CA PHE A 354 19.35 -3.15 19.28
C PHE A 354 17.82 -3.01 19.28
N SER A 355 17.24 -2.58 18.16
CA SER A 355 15.79 -2.48 18.01
C SER A 355 15.12 -3.85 18.06
N ALA A 356 15.66 -4.86 17.38
CA ALA A 356 15.15 -6.23 17.41
C ALA A 356 15.19 -6.85 18.82
N ILE A 357 16.31 -6.65 19.53
CA ILE A 357 16.44 -7.09 20.93
C ILE A 357 15.40 -6.37 21.80
N SER A 358 15.31 -5.04 21.70
CA SER A 358 14.39 -4.26 22.54
C SER A 358 12.93 -4.63 22.26
N MET A 359 12.54 -4.85 21.00
CA MET A 359 11.18 -5.31 20.65
C MET A 359 10.86 -6.69 21.21
N GLY A 360 11.79 -7.65 21.11
CA GLY A 360 11.60 -8.98 21.70
C GLY A 360 11.52 -8.95 23.22
N MET A 361 12.21 -8.01 23.87
CA MET A 361 12.19 -7.87 25.33
C MET A 361 10.97 -7.11 25.86
N LEU A 362 10.32 -6.29 25.04
CA LEU A 362 9.18 -5.46 25.43
C LEU A 362 7.83 -6.00 24.97
N GLU A 363 7.77 -6.79 23.90
CA GLU A 363 6.52 -7.20 23.24
C GLU A 363 5.56 -6.01 23.04
N VAL A 364 6.06 -4.95 22.39
CA VAL A 364 5.33 -3.67 22.26
C VAL A 364 4.10 -3.82 21.38
N CYS A 365 2.91 -3.70 21.95
CA CYS A 365 1.65 -3.62 21.18
C CYS A 365 0.99 -2.25 21.36
N PHE A 366 0.62 -1.63 20.25
CA PHE A 366 -0.08 -0.35 20.23
C PHE A 366 -1.60 -0.57 20.24
N ASP A 367 -2.31 0.12 21.11
CA ASP A 367 -3.77 0.12 21.21
C ASP A 367 -4.32 1.55 21.39
N TYR A 368 -5.56 1.75 20.96
CA TYR A 368 -6.29 2.99 21.22
C TYR A 368 -7.66 2.64 21.77
N SER A 369 -7.79 2.79 23.08
CA SER A 369 -8.99 2.44 23.86
C SER A 369 -9.23 3.54 24.90
N PHE A 370 -10.47 3.69 25.35
CA PHE A 370 -10.85 4.70 26.35
C PHE A 370 -10.46 6.15 26.00
N ASN A 371 -10.41 6.51 24.71
CA ASN A 371 -9.94 7.81 24.21
C ASN A 371 -8.50 8.16 24.67
N THR A 372 -7.68 7.15 24.97
CA THR A 372 -6.26 7.32 25.26
C THR A 372 -5.43 6.40 24.38
N PHE A 373 -4.18 6.81 24.17
CA PHE A 373 -3.18 5.98 23.51
C PHE A 373 -2.52 5.08 24.54
N ILE A 374 -2.59 3.76 24.30
CA ILE A 374 -2.11 2.72 25.20
C ILE A 374 -1.06 1.91 24.45
N MET A 375 0.09 1.70 25.07
CA MET A 375 1.16 0.85 24.58
C MET A 375 1.37 -0.26 25.59
N LEU A 376 0.95 -1.45 25.21
CA LEU A 376 1.19 -2.65 25.99
C LEU A 376 2.66 -3.02 25.88
N VAL A 377 3.29 -3.27 27.03
CA VAL A 377 4.72 -3.62 27.16
C VAL A 377 4.82 -4.85 28.06
N ASP A 378 4.43 -6.00 27.52
CA ASP A 378 4.27 -7.22 28.31
C ASP A 378 5.43 -8.22 28.20
N GLY A 379 6.56 -7.80 27.64
CA GLY A 379 7.74 -8.65 27.51
C GLY A 379 8.45 -8.98 28.84
N PRO A 380 9.48 -9.84 28.81
CA PRO A 380 10.15 -10.34 30.00
C PRO A 380 10.85 -9.24 30.83
N LEU A 381 11.32 -8.16 30.20
CA LEU A 381 12.06 -7.11 30.93
C LEU A 381 11.16 -6.22 31.79
N THR A 382 9.86 -6.15 31.51
CA THR A 382 8.95 -5.28 32.28
C THR A 382 8.58 -5.92 33.64
N VAL A 383 9.08 -7.13 33.94
CA VAL A 383 8.92 -7.81 35.24
C VAL A 383 9.80 -7.14 36.30
N PHE A 384 10.93 -6.55 35.89
CA PHE A 384 11.90 -5.95 36.81
C PHE A 384 11.52 -4.55 37.32
N GLY A 385 10.30 -4.08 37.03
CA GLY A 385 9.75 -2.83 37.55
C GLY A 385 9.55 -1.74 36.50
N THR A 386 8.83 -0.69 36.91
CA THR A 386 8.37 0.42 36.06
C THR A 386 9.52 1.19 35.42
N ILE A 387 10.59 1.43 36.17
CA ILE A 387 11.77 2.19 35.70
C ILE A 387 12.44 1.45 34.54
N ILE A 388 12.69 0.14 34.70
CA ILE A 388 13.35 -0.68 33.67
C ILE A 388 12.48 -0.79 32.42
N GLY A 389 11.18 -1.05 32.58
CA GLY A 389 10.23 -1.11 31.46
C GLY A 389 10.18 0.20 30.68
N LYS A 390 10.06 1.33 31.38
CA LYS A 390 10.04 2.67 30.76
C LYS A 390 11.36 3.03 30.09
N THR A 391 12.50 2.73 30.72
CA THR A 391 13.83 2.95 30.10
C THR A 391 14.02 2.10 28.85
N CYS A 392 13.63 0.83 28.87
CA CYS A 392 13.72 -0.03 27.70
C CYS A 392 12.82 0.46 26.55
N PHE A 393 11.61 0.92 26.86
CA PHE A 393 10.73 1.56 25.88
C PHE A 393 11.34 2.84 25.27
N MET A 394 11.96 3.69 26.10
CA MET A 394 12.65 4.88 25.59
C MET A 394 13.78 4.50 24.63
N VAL A 395 14.66 3.55 25.01
CA VAL A 395 15.74 3.05 24.14
C VAL A 395 15.21 2.55 22.80
N PHE A 396 14.09 1.82 22.83
CA PHE A 396 13.40 1.37 21.63
C PHE A 396 12.94 2.54 20.74
N ALA A 397 12.25 3.53 21.33
CA ALA A 397 11.74 4.69 20.62
C ALA A 397 12.88 5.57 20.04
N SER A 398 13.95 5.79 20.80
CA SER A 398 15.14 6.51 20.30
C SER A 398 15.80 5.74 19.16
N GLY A 399 15.91 4.41 19.27
CA GLY A 399 16.46 3.54 18.22
C GLY A 399 15.65 3.61 16.92
N PHE A 400 14.32 3.71 17.02
CA PHE A 400 13.46 3.89 15.86
C PHE A 400 13.72 5.22 15.13
N ILE A 401 13.73 6.34 15.86
CA ILE A 401 14.00 7.66 15.27
C ILE A 401 15.43 7.76 14.76
N LEU A 402 16.40 7.16 15.46
CA LEU A 402 17.77 7.05 15.01
C LEU A 402 17.86 6.33 13.66
N ASN A 403 17.05 5.29 13.43
CA ASN A 403 17.03 4.59 12.14
C ASN A 403 16.61 5.52 10.99
N ILE A 404 15.54 6.31 11.20
CA ILE A 404 15.03 7.27 10.22
C ILE A 404 16.09 8.33 9.90
N MET A 405 16.77 8.86 10.93
CA MET A 405 17.84 9.85 10.76
C MET A 405 19.08 9.28 10.07
N LEU A 406 19.53 8.09 10.46
CA LEU A 406 20.67 7.41 9.84
C LEU A 406 20.40 7.14 8.35
N LEU A 407 19.16 6.83 7.99
CA LEU A 407 18.76 6.62 6.60
C LEU A 407 18.93 7.92 5.80
N ALA A 408 18.40 9.03 6.29
CA ALA A 408 18.58 10.34 5.66
C ALA A 408 20.06 10.71 5.53
N LEU A 409 20.85 10.52 6.60
CA LEU A 409 22.29 10.77 6.60
C LEU A 409 23.03 9.91 5.56
N THR A 410 22.62 8.64 5.40
CA THR A 410 23.20 7.73 4.40
C THR A 410 22.93 8.23 2.98
N PHE A 411 21.73 8.76 2.70
CA PHE A 411 21.41 9.38 1.42
C PHE A 411 22.18 10.68 1.18
N VAL A 412 22.35 11.53 2.20
CA VAL A 412 23.15 12.76 2.12
C VAL A 412 24.62 12.43 1.81
N HIS A 413 25.23 11.52 2.59
CA HIS A 413 26.60 11.08 2.34
C HIS A 413 26.77 10.57 0.91
N ARG A 414 25.81 9.79 0.43
CA ARG A 414 25.85 9.26 -0.93
C ARG A 414 25.64 10.32 -2.01
N TYR A 415 24.78 11.30 -1.76
CA TYR A 415 24.62 12.46 -2.63
C TYR A 415 25.96 13.19 -2.77
N PHE A 416 26.66 13.49 -1.68
CA PHE A 416 27.98 14.10 -1.75
C PHE A 416 28.99 13.21 -2.48
N GLN A 417 29.00 11.90 -2.22
CA GLN A 417 29.91 10.98 -2.89
C GLN A 417 29.72 10.92 -4.41
N ILE A 418 28.47 11.00 -4.92
CA ILE A 418 28.17 10.84 -6.35
C ILE A 418 28.08 12.19 -7.08
N CYS A 419 27.43 13.17 -6.47
CA CYS A 419 27.09 14.44 -7.11
C CYS A 419 28.11 15.55 -6.82
N LYS A 420 28.86 15.48 -5.71
CA LYS A 420 29.73 16.55 -5.21
C LYS A 420 30.98 16.00 -4.52
N GLU A 421 31.74 15.16 -5.23
CA GLU A 421 32.90 14.46 -4.68
C GLU A 421 33.93 15.42 -4.05
N GLU A 422 34.12 16.60 -4.66
CA GLU A 422 35.00 17.67 -4.17
C GLU A 422 34.64 18.19 -2.76
N HIS A 423 33.39 17.99 -2.31
CA HIS A 423 32.92 18.41 -0.98
C HIS A 423 32.98 17.30 0.07
N LEU A 424 33.29 16.06 -0.32
CA LEU A 424 33.26 14.90 0.58
C LEU A 424 34.30 15.00 1.71
N TYR A 425 35.42 15.70 1.50
CA TYR A 425 36.44 15.89 2.55
C TYR A 425 35.90 16.70 3.74
N LYS A 426 34.92 17.59 3.53
CA LYS A 426 34.32 18.41 4.60
C LYS A 426 33.60 17.52 5.63
N PHE A 427 32.93 16.46 5.19
CA PHE A 427 32.30 15.48 6.09
C PHE A 427 33.30 14.73 6.98
N SER A 428 34.58 14.70 6.61
CA SER A 428 35.62 14.08 7.42
C SER A 428 36.23 15.02 8.45
N GLN A 429 35.92 16.33 8.39
CA GLN A 429 36.42 17.29 9.37
C GLN A 429 35.66 17.15 10.69
N LYS A 430 36.39 17.24 11.81
CA LYS A 430 35.83 17.08 13.17
C LYS A 430 34.63 18.00 13.43
N ARG A 431 34.63 19.22 12.88
CA ARG A 431 33.52 20.18 13.00
C ARG A 431 32.21 19.67 12.41
N TYR A 432 32.24 19.10 11.20
CA TYR A 432 31.05 18.55 10.54
C TYR A 432 30.59 17.24 11.18
N ILE A 433 31.52 16.43 11.70
CA ILE A 433 31.16 15.22 12.46
C ILE A 433 30.43 15.62 13.75
N ALA A 434 30.97 16.59 14.50
CA ALA A 434 30.34 17.09 15.72
C ALA A 434 28.96 17.71 15.44
N LEU A 435 28.83 18.51 14.37
CA LEU A 435 27.55 19.07 13.96
C LEU A 435 26.54 17.98 13.56
N THR A 436 26.98 16.97 12.81
CA THR A 436 26.13 15.83 12.42
C THR A 436 25.66 15.06 13.65
N ALA A 437 26.57 14.79 14.59
CA ALA A 437 26.25 14.13 15.85
C ALA A 437 25.26 14.97 16.66
N PHE A 438 25.45 16.29 16.74
CA PHE A 438 24.53 17.19 17.43
C PHE A 438 23.12 17.19 16.80
N ILE A 439 23.02 17.27 15.47
CA ILE A 439 21.74 17.23 14.73
C ILE A 439 20.99 15.92 14.98
N ILE A 440 21.69 14.82 15.24
CA ILE A 440 21.09 13.52 15.55
C ILE A 440 20.74 13.41 17.03
N VAL A 441 21.67 13.74 17.93
CA VAL A 441 21.52 13.54 19.37
C VAL A 441 20.51 14.52 19.99
N ALA A 442 20.51 15.79 19.58
CA ALA A 442 19.61 16.79 20.15
C ALA A 442 18.12 16.42 20.04
N PRO A 443 17.55 16.06 18.86
CA PRO A 443 16.15 15.68 18.76
C PRO A 443 15.84 14.36 19.50
N LEU A 444 16.78 13.44 19.63
CA LEU A 444 16.59 12.23 20.44
C LEU A 444 16.46 12.56 21.92
N VAL A 445 17.33 13.42 22.44
CA VAL A 445 17.25 13.87 23.85
C VAL A 445 15.95 14.60 24.13
N ILE A 446 15.51 15.47 23.20
CA ILE A 446 14.21 16.18 23.33
C ILE A 446 13.05 15.18 23.33
N LEU A 447 13.08 14.20 22.44
CA LEU A 447 12.05 13.16 22.35
C LEU A 447 12.01 12.32 23.64
N ASP A 448 13.15 11.83 24.11
CA ASP A 448 13.24 11.02 25.32
C ASP A 448 12.75 11.79 26.54
N PHE A 449 13.16 13.06 26.68
CA PHE A 449 12.67 13.94 27.73
C PHE A 449 11.15 14.14 27.65
N ALA A 450 10.59 14.39 26.47
CA ALA A 450 9.15 14.54 26.29
C ALA A 450 8.39 13.24 26.62
N MET A 451 8.91 12.08 26.22
CA MET A 451 8.30 10.77 26.51
C MET A 451 8.29 10.45 28.02
N ILE A 452 9.28 10.91 28.78
CA ILE A 452 9.29 10.75 30.25
C ILE A 452 8.04 11.38 30.88
N PHE A 453 7.60 12.54 30.39
CA PHE A 453 6.43 13.24 30.93
C PHE A 453 5.12 12.86 30.22
N ALA A 454 5.19 12.41 28.96
CA ALA A 454 3.99 12.09 28.19
C ALA A 454 3.35 10.74 28.57
N TYR A 455 4.14 9.78 29.05
CA TYR A 455 3.67 8.41 29.28
C TYR A 455 3.71 8.00 30.76
N THR A 456 2.56 7.56 31.25
CA THR A 456 2.39 6.95 32.59
C THR A 456 2.41 5.43 32.47
N PHE A 457 3.18 4.77 33.33
CA PHE A 457 3.26 3.30 33.38
C PHE A 457 2.24 2.77 34.40
N SER A 458 1.45 1.76 34.04
CA SER A 458 0.44 1.15 34.91
C SER A 458 0.39 -0.38 34.78
N TYR A 459 0.02 -1.04 35.88
CA TYR A 459 -0.24 -2.48 36.00
C TYR A 459 -1.74 -2.81 36.08
N GLU A 460 -2.61 -1.80 35.98
CA GLU A 460 -4.06 -1.95 36.21
C GLU A 460 -4.83 -2.39 34.96
N PHE A 461 -4.15 -2.55 33.83
CA PHE A 461 -4.78 -2.98 32.59
C PHE A 461 -4.94 -4.50 32.55
N THR A 462 -6.09 -4.95 32.08
CA THR A 462 -6.33 -6.36 31.79
C THR A 462 -6.76 -6.53 30.35
N ILE A 463 -6.34 -7.63 29.70
CA ILE A 463 -6.83 -8.01 28.37
C ILE A 463 -7.80 -9.17 28.53
N ARG A 464 -9.03 -8.99 28.06
CA ARG A 464 -9.98 -10.10 27.89
C ARG A 464 -9.92 -10.61 26.46
N SER A 465 -9.55 -11.88 26.31
CA SER A 465 -9.47 -12.60 25.04
C SER A 465 -10.29 -13.89 25.13
N GLY A 466 -11.52 -13.86 24.62
CA GLY A 466 -12.47 -14.96 24.85
C GLY A 466 -12.88 -15.05 26.32
N SER A 467 -12.69 -16.22 26.95
CA SER A 467 -12.97 -16.47 28.37
C SER A 467 -11.79 -16.13 29.29
N GLU A 468 -10.61 -15.83 28.74
CA GLU A 468 -9.40 -15.62 29.50
C GLU A 468 -9.15 -14.13 29.75
N VAL A 469 -8.74 -13.80 30.98
CA VAL A 469 -8.40 -12.44 31.39
C VAL A 469 -6.94 -12.44 31.86
N TYR A 470 -6.12 -11.62 31.21
CA TYR A 470 -4.69 -11.51 31.45
C TYR A 470 -4.38 -10.13 32.04
N GLY A 471 -3.62 -10.05 33.12
CA GLY A 471 -3.07 -8.78 33.58
C GLY A 471 -1.93 -8.35 32.66
N VAL A 472 -1.93 -7.09 32.23
CA VAL A 472 -0.91 -6.57 31.31
C VAL A 472 -0.32 -5.27 31.81
N ARG A 473 0.93 -5.04 31.41
CA ARG A 473 1.67 -3.81 31.70
C ARG A 473 1.50 -2.84 30.53
N ALA A 474 1.15 -1.61 30.84
CA ALA A 474 0.89 -0.61 29.82
C ALA A 474 1.53 0.74 30.12
N LEU A 475 1.99 1.41 29.07
CA LEU A 475 2.28 2.83 29.04
C LEU A 475 1.10 3.53 28.38
N TYR A 476 0.47 4.50 29.05
CA TYR A 476 -0.64 5.24 28.48
C TYR A 476 -0.46 6.75 28.62
N VAL A 477 -1.22 7.51 27.85
CA VAL A 477 -1.17 8.98 27.86
C VAL A 477 -2.40 9.51 28.59
N GLU A 478 -2.21 10.16 29.73
CA GLU A 478 -3.32 10.72 30.53
C GLU A 478 -4.04 11.86 29.79
N ASP A 479 -3.28 12.76 29.19
CA ASP A 479 -3.78 13.90 28.43
C ASP A 479 -3.20 13.94 27.01
N LEU A 480 -4.02 13.60 26.02
CA LEU A 480 -3.65 13.65 24.60
C LEU A 480 -3.40 15.09 24.10
N MET A 481 -3.87 16.10 24.81
CA MET A 481 -3.59 17.52 24.52
C MET A 481 -2.46 18.07 25.40
N GLY A 482 -1.87 17.22 26.25
CA GLY A 482 -0.76 17.58 27.11
C GLY A 482 0.46 18.01 26.30
N PRO A 483 1.19 19.06 26.72
CA PRO A 483 2.30 19.61 25.95
C PRO A 483 3.40 18.58 25.69
N ALA A 484 3.68 17.68 26.63
CA ALA A 484 4.68 16.63 26.47
C ALA A 484 4.34 15.65 25.34
N PHE A 485 3.08 15.22 25.24
CA PHE A 485 2.64 14.32 24.18
C PHE A 485 2.61 15.04 22.82
N LEU A 486 2.15 16.30 22.78
CA LEU A 486 2.18 17.10 21.56
C LEU A 486 3.61 17.36 21.06
N VAL A 487 4.56 17.63 21.96
CA VAL A 487 5.99 17.74 21.60
C VAL A 487 6.52 16.42 21.06
N THR A 488 6.18 15.29 21.68
CA THR A 488 6.55 13.94 21.18
C THR A 488 6.03 13.73 19.75
N CYS A 489 4.75 14.04 19.50
CA CYS A 489 4.14 13.96 18.17
C CYS A 489 4.82 14.88 17.16
N ALA A 490 5.05 16.14 17.54
CA ALA A 490 5.63 17.16 16.66
C ALA A 490 7.09 16.81 16.28
N VAL A 491 7.89 16.37 17.24
CA VAL A 491 9.27 15.91 16.99
C VAL A 491 9.25 14.68 16.09
N PHE A 492 8.40 13.69 16.38
CA PHE A 492 8.29 12.48 15.55
C PHE A 492 7.90 12.80 14.09
N VAL A 493 6.80 13.52 13.90
CA VAL A 493 6.28 13.86 12.56
C VAL A 493 7.25 14.78 11.82
N GLY A 494 7.82 15.77 12.51
CA GLY A 494 8.79 16.71 11.96
C GLY A 494 10.06 16.01 11.48
N MET A 495 10.65 15.16 12.32
CA MET A 495 11.85 14.41 11.98
C MET A 495 11.60 13.41 10.86
N THR A 496 10.46 12.73 10.88
CA THR A 496 10.05 11.79 9.81
C THR A 496 9.90 12.52 8.48
N THR A 497 9.14 13.63 8.47
CA THR A 497 8.89 14.43 7.27
C THR A 497 10.21 14.99 6.70
N LEU A 498 11.02 15.64 7.55
CA LEU A 498 12.31 16.21 7.13
C LEU A 498 13.25 15.13 6.57
N SER A 499 13.37 13.99 7.24
CA SER A 499 14.23 12.89 6.82
C SER A 499 13.81 12.33 5.46
N TYR A 500 12.52 12.07 5.25
CA TYR A 500 12.04 11.54 3.96
C TYR A 500 12.08 12.59 2.84
N THR A 501 11.91 13.88 3.13
CA THR A 501 12.15 14.95 2.15
C THR A 501 13.61 14.95 1.71
N ILE A 502 14.56 14.86 2.65
CA ILE A 502 16.00 14.78 2.35
C ILE A 502 16.30 13.54 1.49
N VAL A 503 15.77 12.37 1.89
CA VAL A 503 15.93 11.11 1.12
C VAL A 503 15.42 11.30 -0.30
N PHE A 504 14.21 11.85 -0.49
CA PHE A 504 13.62 12.05 -1.81
C PHE A 504 14.44 13.01 -2.68
N VAL A 505 14.84 14.16 -2.15
CA VAL A 505 15.67 15.15 -2.86
C VAL A 505 17.03 14.56 -3.25
N CYS A 506 17.72 13.93 -2.31
CA CYS A 506 19.02 13.30 -2.55
C CYS A 506 18.89 12.17 -3.59
N CYS A 507 17.87 11.33 -3.46
CA CYS A 507 17.60 10.22 -4.38
C CYS A 507 17.38 10.71 -5.81
N ARG A 508 16.53 11.73 -5.99
CA ARG A 508 16.30 12.37 -7.31
C ARG A 508 17.59 12.92 -7.90
N ALA A 509 18.39 13.62 -7.11
CA ALA A 509 19.66 14.19 -7.57
C ALA A 509 20.68 13.10 -7.96
N ILE A 510 20.82 12.05 -7.15
CA ILE A 510 21.68 10.90 -7.44
C ILE A 510 21.27 10.23 -8.75
N PHE A 511 19.98 9.99 -8.98
CA PHE A 511 19.52 9.38 -10.22
C PHE A 511 19.77 10.24 -11.45
N ASN A 512 19.56 11.55 -11.34
CA ASN A 512 19.85 12.49 -12.42
C ASN A 512 21.34 12.50 -12.77
N THR A 513 22.23 12.54 -11.77
CA THR A 513 23.68 12.49 -11.99
C THR A 513 24.11 11.15 -12.59
N LEU A 514 23.61 10.02 -12.07
CA LEU A 514 23.91 8.70 -12.64
C LEU A 514 23.43 8.55 -14.09
N GLN A 515 22.34 9.21 -14.46
CA GLN A 515 21.83 9.24 -15.83
C GLN A 515 22.71 10.12 -16.73
N ALA A 516 23.14 11.30 -16.26
CA ALA A 516 24.03 12.20 -16.99
C ALA A 516 25.42 11.56 -17.21
N SER A 517 26.00 10.97 -16.17
CA SER A 517 27.30 10.28 -16.20
C SER A 517 27.25 8.89 -16.83
N SER A 518 26.10 8.48 -17.38
CA SER A 518 25.91 7.13 -17.92
C SER A 518 26.78 6.81 -19.14
N ARG A 519 27.34 7.84 -19.79
CA ARG A 519 28.27 7.73 -20.92
C ARG A 519 29.75 7.64 -20.50
N SER A 520 30.12 8.19 -19.35
CA SER A 520 31.52 8.25 -18.89
C SER A 520 31.89 7.10 -17.94
N MET A 521 30.92 6.47 -17.29
CA MET A 521 31.17 5.35 -16.37
C MET A 521 31.24 4.01 -17.09
N SER A 522 32.20 3.17 -16.69
CA SER A 522 32.21 1.77 -17.14
C SER A 522 30.91 1.05 -16.75
N GLU A 523 30.40 0.20 -17.65
CA GLU A 523 29.12 -0.51 -17.45
C GLU A 523 29.09 -1.33 -16.15
N ARG A 524 30.25 -1.86 -15.72
CA ARG A 524 30.38 -2.56 -14.43
C ARG A 524 30.13 -1.63 -13.24
N THR A 525 30.75 -0.45 -13.23
CA THR A 525 30.61 0.53 -12.14
C THR A 525 29.20 1.11 -12.11
N LYS A 526 28.63 1.40 -13.28
CA LYS A 526 27.25 1.86 -13.45
C LYS A 526 26.24 0.85 -12.91
N LYS A 527 26.38 -0.43 -13.26
CA LYS A 527 25.52 -1.51 -12.74
C LYS A 527 25.65 -1.64 -11.22
N GLN A 528 26.86 -1.54 -10.69
CA GLN A 528 27.11 -1.62 -9.25
C GLN A 528 26.50 -0.44 -8.48
N GLN A 529 26.69 0.79 -8.97
CA GLN A 529 26.11 1.99 -8.36
C GLN A 529 24.58 1.96 -8.41
N LYS A 530 24.01 1.59 -9.57
CA LYS A 530 22.56 1.45 -9.71
C LYS A 530 21.98 0.41 -8.76
N MET A 531 22.64 -0.75 -8.62
CA MET A 531 22.21 -1.79 -7.68
C MET A 531 22.21 -1.25 -6.25
N LEU A 532 23.31 -0.61 -5.84
CA LEU A 532 23.41 -0.04 -4.50
C LEU A 532 22.34 1.05 -4.26
N THR A 533 21.97 1.84 -5.27
CA THR A 533 20.90 2.87 -5.12
C THR A 533 19.54 2.21 -4.95
N ILE A 534 19.30 1.12 -5.67
CA ILE A 534 18.07 0.33 -5.50
C ILE A 534 18.01 -0.26 -4.10
N VAL A 535 19.12 -0.78 -3.55
CA VAL A 535 19.15 -1.29 -2.16
C VAL A 535 18.73 -0.22 -1.17
N LEU A 536 19.34 0.97 -1.24
CA LEU A 536 18.98 2.09 -0.36
C LEU A 536 17.53 2.53 -0.55
N LEU A 537 17.02 2.52 -1.77
CA LEU A 537 15.64 2.86 -2.05
C LEU A 537 14.70 1.83 -1.39
N LEU A 538 14.99 0.54 -1.54
CA LEU A 538 14.21 -0.52 -0.88
C LEU A 538 14.26 -0.37 0.64
N GLN A 539 15.45 -0.14 1.21
CA GLN A 539 15.62 0.13 2.66
C GLN A 539 14.94 1.41 3.12
N SER A 540 14.73 2.40 2.25
CA SER A 540 13.97 3.60 2.60
C SER A 540 12.46 3.40 2.52
N ILE A 541 12.01 2.57 1.57
CA ILE A 541 10.59 2.29 1.33
C ILE A 541 10.04 1.35 2.41
N THR A 542 10.83 0.37 2.86
CA THR A 542 10.41 -0.59 3.88
C THR A 542 9.87 0.11 5.15
N PRO A 543 10.63 0.98 5.85
CA PRO A 543 10.12 1.68 7.02
C PRO A 543 8.93 2.60 6.73
N VAL A 544 8.79 3.14 5.51
CA VAL A 544 7.58 3.92 5.15
C VAL A 544 6.34 3.05 5.31
N PHE A 545 6.35 1.84 4.75
CA PHE A 545 5.18 0.95 4.80
C PHE A 545 5.02 0.23 6.14
N THR A 546 6.12 -0.17 6.78
CA THR A 546 6.05 -1.01 7.98
C THR A 546 5.99 -0.22 9.28
N SER A 547 6.30 1.08 9.27
CA SER A 547 6.41 1.85 10.51
C SER A 547 5.98 3.30 10.39
N SER A 548 6.62 4.12 9.55
CA SER A 548 6.41 5.57 9.50
C SER A 548 5.01 5.96 9.04
N LEU A 549 4.47 5.35 7.98
CA LEU A 549 3.12 5.66 7.50
C LEU A 549 2.04 5.16 8.49
N PRO A 550 2.09 3.91 9.00
CA PRO A 550 1.19 3.48 10.07
C PRO A 550 1.29 4.36 11.33
N ALA A 551 2.50 4.77 11.75
CA ALA A 551 2.71 5.61 12.91
C ALA A 551 2.14 7.02 12.74
N VAL A 552 2.37 7.67 11.60
CA VAL A 552 1.76 8.98 11.31
C VAL A 552 0.24 8.86 11.21
N GLY A 553 -0.27 7.82 10.55
CA GLY A 553 -1.71 7.55 10.47
C GLY A 553 -2.33 7.31 11.85
N MET A 554 -1.62 6.57 12.71
CA MET A 554 -1.98 6.35 14.12
C MET A 554 -2.02 7.67 14.89
N LEU A 555 -0.96 8.48 14.85
CA LEU A 555 -0.89 9.76 15.58
C LEU A 555 -1.99 10.74 15.13
N ILE A 556 -2.18 10.90 13.82
CA ILE A 556 -3.26 11.74 13.27
C ILE A 556 -4.61 11.21 13.74
N GLY A 557 -4.82 9.89 13.65
CA GLY A 557 -6.08 9.30 14.08
C GLY A 557 -6.31 9.45 15.59
N ILE A 558 -5.28 9.34 16.44
CA ILE A 558 -5.37 9.56 17.89
C ILE A 558 -5.77 11.02 18.17
N LEU A 559 -5.07 11.98 17.56
CA LEU A 559 -5.35 13.42 17.75
C LEU A 559 -6.74 13.81 17.24
N LEU A 560 -7.22 13.17 16.17
CA LEU A 560 -8.57 13.34 15.65
C LEU A 560 -9.62 12.45 16.34
N GLN A 561 -9.22 11.67 17.34
CA GLN A 561 -10.07 10.70 18.06
C GLN A 561 -10.85 9.74 17.14
N PHE A 562 -10.20 9.28 16.06
CA PHE A 562 -10.77 8.37 15.08
C PHE A 562 -10.91 6.95 15.65
N LYS A 563 -12.13 6.40 15.77
CA LYS A 563 -12.34 5.05 16.36
C LYS A 563 -11.71 3.89 15.56
N GLY A 564 -11.38 4.09 14.28
CA GLY A 564 -10.67 3.09 13.47
C GLY A 564 -9.15 3.03 13.71
N VAL A 565 -8.61 3.92 14.54
CA VAL A 565 -7.19 3.94 14.92
C VAL A 565 -6.74 2.60 15.46
N ARG A 566 -7.61 1.89 16.20
CA ARG A 566 -7.27 0.62 16.83
C ARG A 566 -6.79 -0.44 15.84
N TRP A 567 -7.37 -0.49 14.64
CA TRP A 567 -6.87 -1.40 13.60
C TRP A 567 -5.56 -0.94 13.00
N ILE A 568 -5.35 0.39 12.90
CA ILE A 568 -4.09 0.96 12.45
C ILE A 568 -2.99 0.66 13.47
N THR A 569 -3.27 0.76 14.78
CA THR A 569 -2.32 0.44 15.85
C THR A 569 -1.98 -1.05 15.87
N TRP A 570 -2.93 -1.95 15.67
CA TRP A 570 -2.65 -3.39 15.56
C TRP A 570 -1.87 -3.74 14.30
N THR A 571 -2.24 -3.18 13.14
CA THR A 571 -1.51 -3.38 11.89
C THR A 571 -0.09 -2.82 11.99
N MET A 572 0.07 -1.65 12.62
CA MET A 572 1.36 -1.07 12.94
C MET A 572 2.15 -2.05 13.81
N THR A 573 1.58 -2.56 14.91
CA THR A 573 2.23 -3.54 15.80
C THR A 573 2.80 -4.72 15.01
N VAL A 574 1.95 -5.39 14.20
CA VAL A 574 2.36 -6.53 13.37
C VAL A 574 3.45 -6.13 12.39
N THR A 575 3.30 -5.01 11.67
CA THR A 575 4.26 -4.66 10.61
C THR A 575 5.58 -4.09 11.14
N PHE A 576 5.54 -3.44 12.30
CA PHE A 576 6.67 -2.72 12.87
C PHE A 576 7.77 -3.66 13.33
N VAL A 577 7.41 -4.82 13.92
CA VAL A 577 8.40 -5.78 14.44
C VAL A 577 9.27 -6.40 13.34
N TRP A 578 8.78 -6.43 12.11
CA TRP A 578 9.52 -6.95 10.95
C TRP A 578 10.54 -5.98 10.36
N LEU A 579 10.56 -4.72 10.78
CA LEU A 579 11.44 -3.71 10.18
C LEU A 579 12.95 -4.10 10.21
N PRO A 580 13.55 -4.48 11.36
CA PRO A 580 14.95 -4.92 11.40
C PRO A 580 15.24 -6.14 10.51
N THR A 581 14.30 -7.08 10.47
CA THR A 581 14.39 -8.33 9.70
C THR A 581 14.39 -8.05 8.20
N LEU A 582 13.48 -7.19 7.74
CA LEU A 582 13.38 -6.81 6.33
C LEU A 582 14.61 -6.01 5.88
N ASN A 583 15.10 -5.07 6.70
CA ASN A 583 16.32 -4.31 6.41
C ASN A 583 17.56 -5.20 6.24
N ALA A 584 17.73 -6.16 7.14
CA ALA A 584 18.83 -7.13 7.06
C ALA A 584 18.68 -8.07 5.86
N THR A 585 17.46 -8.53 5.57
CA THR A 585 17.17 -9.38 4.40
C THR A 585 17.47 -8.65 3.09
N ILE A 586 17.08 -7.39 2.96
CA ILE A 586 17.40 -6.55 1.79
C ILE A 586 18.92 -6.39 1.66
N SER A 587 19.63 -6.17 2.77
CA SER A 587 21.09 -6.07 2.79
C SER A 587 21.76 -7.35 2.30
N LEU A 588 21.41 -8.50 2.87
CA LEU A 588 21.99 -9.80 2.55
C LEU A 588 21.69 -10.21 1.10
N SER A 589 20.48 -9.97 0.61
CA SER A 589 20.06 -10.37 -0.74
C SER A 589 20.67 -9.50 -1.86
N CYS A 590 20.82 -8.20 -1.61
CA CYS A 590 21.17 -7.26 -2.66
C CYS A 590 22.65 -6.84 -2.68
N ILE A 591 23.35 -6.92 -1.54
CA ILE A 591 24.76 -6.50 -1.45
C ILE A 591 25.68 -7.69 -1.78
N ALA A 592 26.33 -7.64 -2.93
CA ALA A 592 27.06 -8.79 -3.48
C ALA A 592 28.09 -9.45 -2.52
N PRO A 593 28.93 -8.70 -1.76
CA PRO A 593 29.82 -9.30 -0.77
C PRO A 593 29.10 -10.07 0.34
N LEU A 594 27.98 -9.53 0.84
CA LEU A 594 27.16 -10.16 1.86
C LEU A 594 26.41 -11.36 1.30
N ARG A 595 25.83 -11.24 0.11
CA ARG A 595 25.17 -12.36 -0.57
C ARG A 595 26.12 -13.54 -0.77
N SER A 596 27.34 -13.28 -1.23
CA SER A 596 28.34 -14.34 -1.39
C SER A 596 28.65 -15.02 -0.07
N MET A 597 28.78 -14.26 1.01
CA MET A 597 28.98 -14.85 2.34
C MET A 597 27.78 -15.68 2.79
N PHE A 598 26.57 -15.17 2.57
CA PHE A 598 25.35 -15.89 2.93
C PHE A 598 25.25 -17.21 2.17
N THR A 599 25.54 -17.22 0.85
CA THR A 599 25.58 -18.47 0.06
C THR A 599 26.68 -19.42 0.51
N ASP A 600 27.83 -18.89 0.97
CA ASP A 600 28.92 -19.70 1.53
C ASP A 600 28.48 -20.32 2.87
N PHE A 601 27.79 -19.55 3.72
CA PHE A 601 27.32 -19.96 5.05
C PHE A 601 26.19 -20.99 4.98
N THR A 602 25.22 -20.80 4.08
CA THR A 602 24.10 -21.75 3.93
C THR A 602 24.48 -23.03 3.18
N GLY A 603 25.76 -23.21 2.80
CA GLY A 603 26.20 -24.38 2.02
C GLY A 603 25.61 -24.45 0.61
N MET A 604 24.83 -23.45 0.19
CA MET A 604 24.21 -23.38 -1.14
C MET A 604 25.21 -22.86 -2.17
N ARG A 605 26.36 -23.54 -2.31
CA ARG A 605 27.16 -23.42 -3.54
C ARG A 605 26.36 -24.09 -4.65
N ILE A 606 25.50 -23.32 -5.29
CA ILE A 606 25.06 -23.62 -6.65
C ILE A 606 26.35 -23.63 -7.46
N TYR A 607 26.88 -24.82 -7.74
CA TYR A 607 27.99 -25.01 -8.65
C TYR A 607 27.55 -24.39 -9.97
N LYS A 608 28.02 -23.16 -10.24
CA LYS A 608 27.99 -22.61 -11.58
C LYS A 608 28.91 -23.50 -12.38
N VAL A 609 28.32 -24.54 -12.99
CA VAL A 609 28.92 -25.27 -14.08
C VAL A 609 29.35 -24.20 -15.07
N LYS A 610 30.67 -23.97 -15.14
CA LYS A 610 31.26 -23.28 -16.27
C LYS A 610 30.88 -24.15 -17.46
N VAL A 611 29.81 -23.78 -18.15
CA VAL A 611 29.60 -24.22 -19.52
C VAL A 611 30.78 -23.62 -20.26
N GLN A 612 31.87 -24.40 -20.38
CA GLN A 612 32.87 -24.18 -21.40
C GLN A 612 32.08 -24.29 -22.70
N SER A 613 31.69 -23.14 -23.25
CA SER A 613 31.33 -23.03 -24.65
C SER A 613 32.58 -23.41 -25.43
N GLY A 614 32.75 -24.70 -25.66
CA GLY A 614 33.75 -25.22 -26.57
C GLY A 614 33.51 -24.59 -27.93
N GLN A 615 34.42 -23.71 -28.33
CA GLN A 615 34.59 -23.33 -29.72
C GLN A 615 34.97 -24.61 -30.47
N TRP A 616 33.98 -25.28 -31.06
CA TRP A 616 34.20 -26.10 -32.24
C TRP A 616 34.34 -25.14 -33.42
N ALA A 617 35.58 -24.71 -33.69
CA ALA A 617 35.94 -24.17 -34.99
C ALA A 617 36.19 -25.37 -35.92
N PRO A 618 35.49 -25.50 -37.06
CA PRO A 618 35.88 -26.46 -38.08
C PRO A 618 37.19 -25.98 -38.71
N SER A 619 38.26 -26.75 -38.52
CA SER A 619 39.49 -26.64 -39.30
C SER A 619 39.25 -27.21 -40.69
N THR A 620 38.70 -26.41 -41.61
CA THR A 620 38.74 -26.69 -43.05
C THR A 620 39.69 -25.71 -43.71
N GLY A 621 40.91 -26.16 -43.93
CA GLY A 621 41.97 -25.41 -44.60
C GLY A 621 43.09 -26.36 -45.02
N MET A 622 42.77 -27.33 -45.88
CA MET A 622 43.77 -28.23 -46.47
C MET A 622 44.20 -27.66 -47.83
N ASN A 623 45.43 -27.14 -47.80
CA ASN A 623 46.39 -26.89 -48.87
C ASN A 623 46.00 -27.22 -50.32
N THR A 624 45.84 -26.16 -51.11
CA THR A 624 46.35 -26.12 -52.49
C THR A 624 47.51 -25.15 -52.55
N LYS A 625 48.72 -25.65 -52.82
CA LYS A 625 49.77 -24.92 -53.54
C LYS A 625 50.89 -25.88 -53.95
N SER A 626 50.93 -26.13 -55.24
CA SER A 626 52.11 -26.52 -55.99
C SER A 626 53.16 -25.41 -55.90
N CYS A 627 54.43 -25.79 -55.88
CA CYS A 627 55.51 -24.96 -56.39
C CYS A 627 56.52 -25.89 -57.07
N CYS A 628 56.57 -25.77 -58.40
CA CYS A 628 57.76 -26.07 -59.17
C CYS A 628 58.88 -25.07 -58.84
N ASN A 629 60.11 -25.55 -59.07
CA ASN A 629 61.43 -24.91 -59.07
C ASN A 629 62.25 -25.10 -57.81
#